data_AF-A0A6N7Q1P8-F1
#
_entry.id   AF-A0A6N7Q1P8-F1
#
_cell.length_a   1.000
_cell.length_b   1.000
_cell.length_c   1.000
_cell.angle_alpha   90.00
_cell.angle_beta   90.00
_cell.angle_gamma   90.00
#
_symmetry.space_group_name_H-M   'P 1'
#
loop_
_entity.id
_entity.type
_entity.pdbx_description
1 polymer ?
#
loop_
_entity_poly.entity_id
_entity_poly.type
_entity_poly.pdbx_seq_one_letter_code
_entity_poly.pdbx_strand_id
1 'polypeptide(L)'
;MGASFAAYARLGRTRVSTGVLFASLMTACLASGCGDAGWNELAEGETATSIEAITYSAKAMSTARYAATGTVLPDGRVLVAGGRNSSSAALSSAQIYNPATDAWSSAANLPAARTRHTATLLGGGRVLVAGGSTGSNTASTSYLYNPSTNAWTTGAGMSVAREEHTATLLANGKVLVVGGGSGATNHKTAALYTPATNTWANTGSMAEARRLHTAVLLDDGRVLVTGGRRATTSGFDVSYTSEIYNPATGTWSLVSGSSGERHSHTATRLANGKVLIAGGLDFDGNAIGSRIFDPATGAFTSIVGSAAQRYAHSASLLPDGRVLLAGGRNASGSPLSSAHLFNPATNTWQTTDLLQNARSNHIALNLQGDRVLFIGGLGAGTTALTSVEISRLSVDANLGSSATVAVTGNTCGGNHDFTPSCTSYSHEERAYLWQAPSAGEYVFSTIDAGFTLDTILYVLDARTDAPLASSGGGLACNDDAPGTKQSKVTVNLASGQRVLAVVEGYGAPPQNTCGSFKLSITSGCKGGDPCTVPGKQGVCAQGVTQCVNGVQSCAQVQEPSIEVCDELDNDCDGLVDEFKACLIPQEMCCSSGPETGFPCSSSADCGGYACKMLCPIW
;
A
#
# COMPACT_ATOMS: atom_id res chain seq x y z
N MET A 1 -43.12 53.79 -26.09
CA MET A 1 -42.95 55.26 -25.98
C MET A 1 -41.90 55.55 -24.91
N GLY A 2 -40.91 56.40 -25.22
CA GLY A 2 -40.16 57.19 -24.22
C GLY A 2 -38.85 56.61 -23.67
N ALA A 3 -37.72 57.06 -24.22
CA ALA A 3 -36.36 56.87 -23.71
C ALA A 3 -35.96 57.96 -22.69
N SER A 4 -34.95 57.70 -21.84
CA SER A 4 -33.90 58.69 -21.49
C SER A 4 -32.68 58.07 -20.76
N PHE A 5 -31.50 58.47 -21.24
CA PHE A 5 -30.11 58.31 -20.73
C PHE A 5 -29.89 59.14 -19.44
N ALA A 6 -28.83 59.09 -18.60
CA ALA A 6 -27.39 58.79 -18.76
C ALA A 6 -26.65 58.53 -17.40
N ALA A 7 -25.51 57.81 -17.49
CA ALA A 7 -24.24 57.67 -16.71
C ALA A 7 -23.92 58.54 -15.45
N TYR A 8 -23.02 58.25 -14.47
CA TYR A 8 -21.71 57.55 -14.31
C TYR A 8 -21.55 57.20 -12.79
N ALA A 9 -20.90 56.11 -12.31
CA ALA A 9 -19.49 56.07 -11.88
C ALA A 9 -19.10 54.71 -11.21
N ARG A 10 -17.79 54.43 -11.23
CA ARG A 10 -17.03 53.20 -10.92
C ARG A 10 -17.06 52.73 -9.45
N LEU A 11 -17.01 51.40 -9.21
CA LEU A 11 -15.95 50.66 -8.50
C LEU A 11 -16.32 49.17 -8.23
N GLY A 12 -15.39 48.26 -8.59
CA GLY A 12 -15.09 46.98 -7.92
C GLY A 12 -16.16 45.90 -7.77
N ARG A 13 -16.18 44.91 -8.69
CA ARG A 13 -16.71 43.56 -8.38
C ARG A 13 -15.55 42.61 -8.10
N THR A 14 -15.28 42.36 -6.82
CA THR A 14 -14.52 41.19 -6.35
C THR A 14 -15.51 40.20 -5.75
N ARG A 15 -15.42 38.95 -6.23
CA ARG A 15 -16.20 37.80 -5.77
C ARG A 15 -15.85 37.49 -4.32
N VAL A 16 -16.88 37.36 -3.48
CA VAL A 16 -16.78 36.84 -2.11
C VAL A 16 -16.67 35.32 -2.20
N SER A 17 -15.60 34.77 -1.63
CA SER A 17 -15.46 33.35 -1.32
C SER A 17 -16.05 33.10 0.06
N THR A 18 -16.88 32.06 0.14
CA THR A 18 -17.45 31.49 1.35
C THR A 18 -16.34 30.84 2.17
N GLY A 19 -16.09 31.34 3.39
CA GLY A 19 -15.15 30.68 4.28
C GLY A 19 -14.60 31.47 5.48
N VAL A 20 -15.24 32.54 5.97
CA VAL A 20 -14.99 33.06 7.33
C VAL A 20 -16.25 33.80 7.80
N LEU A 21 -17.12 33.14 8.56
CA LEU A 21 -18.13 33.76 9.45
C LEU A 21 -18.76 32.70 10.35
N PHE A 22 -17.93 31.86 10.97
CA PHE A 22 -18.27 31.23 12.24
C PHE A 22 -17.55 32.04 13.32
N ALA A 23 -18.30 32.52 14.32
CA ALA A 23 -17.91 33.45 15.40
C ALA A 23 -18.19 34.94 15.16
N SER A 24 -19.45 35.33 14.89
CA SER A 24 -19.98 36.68 15.19
C SER A 24 -21.51 36.74 15.22
N LEU A 25 -22.19 35.72 15.77
CA LEU A 25 -23.65 35.75 15.99
C LEU A 25 -24.07 34.95 17.25
N MET A 26 -23.16 34.87 18.23
CA MET A 26 -23.42 34.35 19.58
C MET A 26 -23.43 35.52 20.58
N THR A 27 -24.21 36.58 20.31
CA THR A 27 -24.54 37.62 21.31
C THR A 27 -25.79 38.42 20.90
N ALA A 28 -26.91 37.75 20.63
CA ALA A 28 -28.22 38.42 20.54
C ALA A 28 -29.38 37.41 20.69
N CYS A 29 -29.41 36.66 21.80
CA CYS A 29 -30.62 35.95 22.22
C CYS A 29 -30.63 35.77 23.75
N LEU A 30 -30.52 36.88 24.47
CA LEU A 30 -30.85 36.99 25.90
C LEU A 30 -31.70 38.25 26.09
N ALA A 31 -32.80 38.38 25.35
CA ALA A 31 -33.81 39.42 25.56
C ALA A 31 -35.10 39.15 24.74
N SER A 32 -35.71 37.98 24.89
CA SER A 32 -37.15 37.76 24.69
C SER A 32 -37.44 36.27 24.82
N GLY A 33 -38.13 35.88 25.88
CA GLY A 33 -38.53 34.49 26.09
C GLY A 33 -39.33 33.95 24.90
N CYS A 34 -38.89 32.82 24.36
CA CYS A 34 -39.70 31.91 23.59
C CYS A 34 -39.48 30.51 24.17
N GLY A 35 -40.59 29.89 24.58
CA GLY A 35 -40.64 28.66 25.34
C GLY A 35 -40.42 27.40 24.51
N ASP A 36 -40.37 26.31 25.27
CA ASP A 36 -40.14 24.94 24.85
C ASP A 36 -41.00 24.50 23.65
N ALA A 37 -40.32 24.08 22.59
CA ALA A 37 -40.86 23.12 21.64
C ALA A 37 -39.75 22.11 21.35
N GLY A 38 -39.92 20.88 21.86
CA GLY A 38 -39.01 19.78 21.66
C GLY A 38 -38.83 19.46 20.18
N TRP A 39 -37.57 19.46 19.76
CA TRP A 39 -37.14 18.88 18.50
C TRP A 39 -36.15 17.77 18.81
N ASN A 40 -36.55 16.55 18.47
CA ASN A 40 -35.71 15.37 18.52
C ASN A 40 -34.40 15.64 17.75
N GLU A 41 -33.27 15.33 18.38
CA GLU A 41 -31.98 15.21 17.73
C GLU A 41 -32.09 14.14 16.62
N LEU A 42 -32.21 14.60 15.38
CA LEU A 42 -31.75 13.81 14.25
C LEU A 42 -30.24 13.93 14.25
N ALA A 43 -29.58 12.83 14.66
CA ALA A 43 -28.14 12.67 14.54
C ALA A 43 -27.68 13.13 13.14
N GLU A 44 -26.71 14.04 13.13
CA GLU A 44 -26.11 14.56 11.92
C GLU A 44 -25.59 13.38 11.08
N GLY A 45 -26.04 13.35 9.83
CA GLY A 45 -25.73 12.30 8.88
C GLY A 45 -24.24 12.15 8.67
N GLU A 46 -23.81 10.89 8.71
CA GLU A 46 -22.49 10.45 8.29
C GLU A 46 -22.15 11.06 6.93
N THR A 47 -21.16 11.94 6.93
CA THR A 47 -20.49 12.38 5.71
C THR A 47 -19.92 11.14 5.03
N ALA A 48 -20.18 10.99 3.73
CA ALA A 48 -19.71 9.90 2.89
C ALA A 48 -18.32 9.42 3.31
N THR A 49 -18.23 8.21 3.87
CA THR A 49 -17.00 7.61 4.36
C THR A 49 -15.95 7.69 3.27
N SER A 50 -14.93 8.50 3.51
CA SER A 50 -13.78 8.61 2.62
C SER A 50 -13.19 7.23 2.44
N ILE A 51 -13.08 6.78 1.19
CA ILE A 51 -12.24 5.65 0.85
C ILE A 51 -10.82 6.00 1.33
N GLU A 52 -10.42 5.44 2.47
CA GLU A 52 -9.09 5.62 3.05
C GLU A 52 -8.13 4.71 2.29
N ALA A 53 -7.44 5.28 1.32
CA ALA A 53 -6.33 4.57 0.74
C ALA A 53 -5.24 4.38 1.80
N ILE A 54 -4.81 3.14 2.02
CA ILE A 54 -3.79 2.77 3.01
C ILE A 54 -2.52 2.36 2.29
N THR A 55 -1.39 2.86 2.76
CA THR A 55 -0.08 2.47 2.24
C THR A 55 0.74 1.78 3.30
N TYR A 56 1.39 0.70 2.87
CA TYR A 56 2.34 -0.04 3.69
C TYR A 56 3.66 -0.26 2.93
N SER A 57 4.73 -0.39 3.72
CA SER A 57 6.05 -0.75 3.20
C SER A 57 6.07 -2.21 2.74
N ALA A 58 6.69 -2.42 1.59
CA ALA A 58 7.07 -3.71 1.03
C ALA A 58 8.59 -3.87 1.09
N LYS A 59 9.08 -5.09 0.81
CA LYS A 59 10.50 -5.41 0.87
C LYS A 59 11.31 -4.46 -0.02
N ALA A 60 12.31 -3.80 0.57
CA ALA A 60 13.16 -2.86 -0.14
C ALA A 60 14.00 -3.54 -1.23
N MET A 61 14.28 -2.81 -2.31
CA MET A 61 15.15 -3.29 -3.38
C MET A 61 16.64 -3.19 -2.99
N SER A 62 17.48 -4.06 -3.54
CA SER A 62 18.90 -4.12 -3.16
C SER A 62 19.74 -2.92 -3.62
N THR A 63 19.30 -2.23 -4.67
CA THR A 63 20.04 -1.11 -5.28
C THR A 63 19.13 0.09 -5.41
N ALA A 64 19.43 1.17 -4.68
CA ALA A 64 18.75 2.46 -4.75
C ALA A 64 18.73 3.02 -6.18
N ARG A 65 17.58 3.48 -6.67
CA ARG A 65 17.47 4.03 -8.03
C ARG A 65 16.33 5.02 -8.22
N TYR A 66 16.51 5.91 -9.17
CA TYR A 66 15.48 6.79 -9.74
C TYR A 66 15.54 6.80 -11.26
N ALA A 67 14.50 7.30 -11.93
CA ALA A 67 14.39 7.34 -13.39
C ALA A 67 14.67 5.98 -14.06
N ALA A 68 14.31 4.91 -13.35
CA ALA A 68 14.30 3.54 -13.81
C ALA A 68 12.93 3.22 -14.46
N THR A 69 12.87 2.14 -15.21
CA THR A 69 11.61 1.63 -15.74
C THR A 69 11.11 0.48 -14.88
N GLY A 70 9.79 0.40 -14.73
CA GLY A 70 9.08 -0.73 -14.16
C GLY A 70 8.13 -1.32 -15.19
N THR A 71 8.04 -2.65 -15.27
CA THR A 71 7.13 -3.33 -16.20
C THR A 71 6.49 -4.52 -15.50
N VAL A 72 5.16 -4.50 -15.38
CA VAL A 72 4.40 -5.69 -14.94
C VAL A 72 4.50 -6.75 -16.04
N LEU A 73 4.97 -7.94 -15.67
CA LEU A 73 5.14 -9.09 -16.55
C LEU A 73 3.82 -9.89 -16.61
N PRO A 74 3.64 -10.80 -17.59
CA PRO A 74 2.41 -11.57 -17.74
C PRO A 74 2.03 -12.42 -16.52
N ASP A 75 3.01 -12.77 -15.68
CA ASP A 75 2.83 -13.53 -14.45
C ASP A 75 2.60 -12.67 -13.20
N GLY A 76 2.40 -11.35 -13.37
CA GLY A 76 2.17 -10.40 -12.28
C GLY A 76 3.43 -9.92 -11.55
N ARG A 77 4.60 -10.48 -11.86
CA ARG A 77 5.88 -9.96 -11.33
C ARG A 77 6.25 -8.65 -12.00
N VAL A 78 7.15 -7.88 -11.39
CA VAL A 78 7.56 -6.56 -11.89
C VAL A 78 9.05 -6.55 -12.19
N LEU A 79 9.40 -6.36 -13.47
CA LEU A 79 10.77 -6.07 -13.88
C LEU A 79 11.09 -4.60 -13.58
N VAL A 80 12.17 -4.36 -12.84
CA VAL A 80 12.74 -3.04 -12.60
C VAL A 80 14.11 -2.96 -13.26
N ALA A 81 14.29 -2.04 -14.22
CA ALA A 81 15.48 -2.00 -15.06
C ALA A 81 16.11 -0.61 -15.16
N GLY A 82 17.44 -0.57 -15.05
CA GLY A 82 18.26 0.62 -15.24
C GLY A 82 17.96 1.75 -14.24
N GLY A 83 18.04 2.99 -14.72
CA GLY A 83 17.90 4.19 -13.88
C GLY A 83 19.25 4.73 -13.42
N ARG A 84 19.22 5.52 -12.34
CA ARG A 84 20.39 6.14 -11.74
C ARG A 84 20.45 5.89 -10.24
N ASN A 85 21.66 5.69 -9.71
CA ASN A 85 21.90 5.67 -8.27
C ASN A 85 22.08 7.09 -7.69
N SER A 86 22.36 7.21 -6.38
CA SER A 86 22.58 8.50 -5.72
C SER A 86 23.77 9.30 -6.27
N SER A 87 24.77 8.64 -6.84
CA SER A 87 25.90 9.29 -7.53
C SER A 87 25.55 9.72 -8.97
N SER A 88 24.27 9.61 -9.37
CA SER A 88 23.77 9.88 -10.73
C SER A 88 24.37 8.99 -11.83
N ALA A 89 25.06 7.91 -11.47
CA ALA A 89 25.60 6.94 -12.42
C ALA A 89 24.45 6.12 -13.02
N ALA A 90 24.45 5.96 -14.35
CA ALA A 90 23.50 5.08 -15.02
C ALA A 90 23.72 3.63 -14.59
N LEU A 91 22.63 2.88 -14.37
CA LEU A 91 22.66 1.50 -13.92
C LEU A 91 22.40 0.53 -15.07
N SER A 92 23.12 -0.58 -15.10
CA SER A 92 22.78 -1.77 -15.90
C SER A 92 22.00 -2.79 -15.10
N SER A 93 21.94 -2.66 -13.77
CA SER A 93 21.29 -3.64 -12.92
C SER A 93 19.78 -3.69 -13.15
N ALA A 94 19.24 -4.90 -13.12
CA ALA A 94 17.81 -5.16 -13.15
C ALA A 94 17.44 -6.15 -12.04
N GLN A 95 16.20 -6.05 -11.55
CA GLN A 95 15.66 -6.92 -10.51
C GLN A 95 14.19 -7.23 -10.83
N ILE A 96 13.71 -8.38 -10.37
CA ILE A 96 12.30 -8.74 -10.46
C ILE A 96 11.69 -8.76 -9.06
N TYR A 97 10.65 -7.98 -8.87
CA TYR A 97 9.82 -7.99 -7.66
C TYR A 97 8.61 -8.91 -7.86
N ASN A 98 8.32 -9.77 -6.89
CA ASN A 98 7.10 -10.56 -6.84
C ASN A 98 6.16 -9.96 -5.78
N PRO A 99 5.08 -9.26 -6.18
CA PRO A 99 4.13 -8.68 -5.24
C PRO A 99 3.38 -9.71 -4.39
N ALA A 100 3.19 -10.93 -4.88
CA ALA A 100 2.47 -11.98 -4.17
C ALA A 100 3.26 -12.52 -2.97
N THR A 101 4.59 -12.54 -3.07
CA THR A 101 5.46 -13.06 -2.01
C THR A 101 6.27 -11.98 -1.28
N ASP A 102 6.13 -10.72 -1.68
CA ASP A 102 6.94 -9.59 -1.24
C ASP A 102 8.46 -9.88 -1.32
N ALA A 103 8.88 -10.50 -2.41
CA ALA A 103 10.24 -10.97 -2.59
C ALA A 103 10.89 -10.40 -3.86
N TRP A 104 12.20 -10.14 -3.75
CA TRP A 104 13.04 -9.77 -4.87
C TRP A 104 13.82 -10.98 -5.38
N SER A 105 13.99 -11.05 -6.70
CA SER A 105 14.87 -11.99 -7.39
C SER A 105 15.77 -11.23 -8.37
N SER A 106 16.93 -11.80 -8.68
CA SER A 106 17.85 -11.19 -9.63
C SER A 106 17.32 -11.33 -11.07
N ALA A 107 17.39 -10.24 -11.83
CA ALA A 107 17.26 -10.29 -13.27
C ALA A 107 18.65 -10.16 -13.90
N ALA A 108 18.84 -10.72 -15.10
CA ALA A 108 20.07 -10.46 -15.85
C ALA A 108 20.27 -8.95 -16.03
N ASN A 109 21.52 -8.50 -15.94
CA ASN A 109 21.84 -7.09 -16.15
C ASN A 109 21.63 -6.71 -17.62
N LEU A 110 21.17 -5.48 -17.83
CA LEU A 110 21.15 -4.85 -19.16
C LEU A 110 22.55 -4.91 -19.78
N PRO A 111 22.68 -5.22 -21.09
CA PRO A 111 23.99 -5.25 -21.75
C PRO A 111 24.74 -3.90 -21.72
N ALA A 112 24.00 -2.78 -21.58
CA ALA A 112 24.58 -1.46 -21.35
C ALA A 112 23.73 -0.68 -20.34
N ALA A 113 24.39 -0.06 -19.37
CA ALA A 113 23.77 0.79 -18.37
C ALA A 113 23.00 1.95 -19.00
N ARG A 114 21.81 2.26 -18.50
CA ARG A 114 20.95 3.31 -19.07
C ARG A 114 19.92 3.89 -18.11
N THR A 115 19.57 5.14 -18.32
CA THR A 115 18.44 5.87 -17.70
C THR A 115 17.64 6.60 -18.77
N ARG A 116 16.46 7.15 -18.43
CA ARG A 116 15.61 7.94 -19.36
C ARG A 116 15.26 7.18 -20.66
N HIS A 117 15.31 5.86 -20.58
CA HIS A 117 14.91 4.92 -21.62
C HIS A 117 13.44 4.56 -21.42
N THR A 118 12.85 3.93 -22.42
CA THR A 118 11.51 3.35 -22.33
C THR A 118 11.60 1.85 -22.16
N ALA A 119 10.61 1.26 -21.49
CA ALA A 119 10.40 -0.19 -21.40
C ALA A 119 8.95 -0.50 -21.79
N THR A 120 8.75 -1.42 -22.72
CA THR A 120 7.41 -1.77 -23.25
C THR A 120 7.23 -3.28 -23.23
N LEU A 121 6.23 -3.76 -22.51
CA LEU A 121 5.81 -5.16 -22.59
C LEU A 121 5.22 -5.43 -23.98
N LEU A 122 5.72 -6.46 -24.65
CA LEU A 122 5.25 -6.89 -25.98
C LEU A 122 4.24 -8.03 -25.83
N GLY A 123 3.40 -8.26 -26.85
CA GLY A 123 2.37 -9.31 -26.84
C GLY A 123 2.89 -10.74 -26.62
N GLY A 124 4.18 -11.00 -26.85
CA GLY A 124 4.84 -12.28 -26.55
C GLY A 124 5.50 -12.36 -25.16
N GLY A 125 5.20 -11.44 -24.25
CA GLY A 125 5.74 -11.42 -22.87
C GLY A 125 7.17 -10.88 -22.72
N ARG A 126 7.88 -10.63 -23.82
CA ARG A 126 9.20 -9.96 -23.79
C ARG A 126 9.06 -8.47 -23.52
N VAL A 127 10.06 -7.87 -22.88
CA VAL A 127 10.11 -6.42 -22.63
C VAL A 127 11.13 -5.77 -23.57
N LEU A 128 10.69 -4.84 -24.40
CA LEU A 128 11.56 -3.99 -25.22
C LEU A 128 12.06 -2.82 -24.38
N VAL A 129 13.38 -2.70 -24.24
CA VAL A 129 14.03 -1.52 -23.70
C VAL A 129 14.70 -0.75 -24.83
N ALA A 130 14.35 0.52 -25.03
CA ALA A 130 14.82 1.31 -26.16
C ALA A 130 15.40 2.67 -25.73
N GLY A 131 16.52 3.04 -26.36
CA GLY A 131 17.18 4.34 -26.18
C GLY A 131 17.63 4.62 -24.74
N GLY A 132 17.51 5.89 -24.35
CA GLY A 132 17.97 6.43 -23.08
C GLY A 132 19.40 6.98 -23.13
N SER A 133 19.91 7.37 -21.98
CA SER A 133 21.29 7.84 -21.80
C SER A 133 22.12 6.80 -21.06
N THR A 134 23.30 6.50 -21.59
CA THR A 134 24.29 5.60 -20.98
C THR A 134 25.28 6.34 -20.07
N GLY A 135 24.89 7.51 -19.56
CA GLY A 135 25.73 8.40 -18.76
C GLY A 135 26.36 9.51 -19.61
N SER A 136 27.18 9.15 -20.60
CA SER A 136 27.88 10.09 -21.49
C SER A 136 27.24 10.25 -22.87
N ASN A 137 26.50 9.25 -23.34
CA ASN A 137 25.94 9.22 -24.69
C ASN A 137 24.45 8.95 -24.69
N THR A 138 23.77 9.48 -25.69
CA THR A 138 22.38 9.08 -26.00
C THR A 138 22.42 7.80 -26.83
N ALA A 139 21.64 6.80 -26.45
CA ALA A 139 21.61 5.50 -27.11
C ALA A 139 20.57 5.44 -28.23
N SER A 140 20.94 4.82 -29.34
CA SER A 140 20.01 4.29 -30.35
C SER A 140 19.72 2.80 -30.17
N THR A 141 20.46 2.12 -29.29
CA THR A 141 20.36 0.67 -29.09
C THR A 141 19.09 0.27 -28.36
N SER A 142 18.60 -0.93 -28.68
CA SER A 142 17.49 -1.57 -27.98
C SER A 142 17.85 -2.98 -27.52
N TYR A 143 17.17 -3.46 -26.49
CA TYR A 143 17.32 -4.80 -25.93
C TYR A 143 15.95 -5.43 -25.66
N LEU A 144 15.86 -6.73 -25.79
CA LEU A 144 14.67 -7.52 -25.49
C LEU A 144 14.96 -8.42 -24.30
N TYR A 145 14.24 -8.21 -23.20
CA TYR A 145 14.28 -9.09 -22.05
C TYR A 145 13.27 -10.23 -22.22
N ASN A 146 13.72 -11.46 -22.03
CA ASN A 146 12.86 -12.62 -21.92
C ASN A 146 12.73 -13.06 -20.45
N PRO A 147 11.56 -12.90 -19.82
CA PRO A 147 11.37 -13.28 -18.42
C PRO A 147 11.41 -14.79 -18.18
N SER A 148 11.12 -15.62 -19.20
CA SER A 148 11.15 -17.08 -19.07
C SER A 148 12.57 -17.65 -18.98
N THR A 149 13.53 -17.00 -19.63
CA THR A 149 14.94 -17.41 -19.64
C THR A 149 15.83 -16.51 -18.81
N ASN A 150 15.26 -15.47 -18.18
CA ASN A 150 15.99 -14.42 -17.48
C ASN A 150 17.19 -13.88 -18.29
N ALA A 151 16.99 -13.56 -19.57
CA ALA A 151 18.08 -13.18 -20.46
C ALA A 151 17.72 -12.00 -21.36
N TRP A 152 18.74 -11.22 -21.73
CA TRP A 152 18.63 -10.15 -22.70
C TRP A 152 19.13 -10.61 -24.07
N THR A 153 18.46 -10.14 -25.11
CA THR A 153 18.93 -10.26 -26.50
C THR A 153 19.06 -8.87 -27.12
N THR A 154 20.04 -8.69 -27.99
CA THR A 154 20.24 -7.43 -28.71
C THR A 154 19.10 -7.21 -29.71
N GLY A 155 18.39 -6.10 -29.56
CA GLY A 155 17.41 -5.64 -30.53
C GLY A 155 18.05 -4.78 -31.62
N ALA A 156 17.34 -4.55 -32.72
CA ALA A 156 17.80 -3.59 -33.72
C ALA A 156 17.93 -2.18 -33.13
N GLY A 157 18.89 -1.41 -33.64
CA GLY A 157 19.04 0.00 -33.28
C GLY A 157 18.05 0.89 -34.02
N MET A 158 17.61 1.96 -33.36
CA MET A 158 16.90 3.07 -34.02
C MET A 158 17.86 3.85 -34.92
N SER A 159 17.36 4.48 -35.99
CA SER A 159 18.21 5.35 -36.83
C SER A 159 18.59 6.68 -36.14
N VAL A 160 17.87 7.05 -35.08
CA VAL A 160 18.11 8.25 -34.28
C VAL A 160 18.24 7.83 -32.82
N ALA A 161 19.33 8.22 -32.18
CA ALA A 161 19.52 8.04 -30.74
C ALA A 161 18.61 9.00 -29.96
N ARG A 162 17.94 8.50 -28.91
CA ARG A 162 16.92 9.27 -28.17
C ARG A 162 16.93 8.95 -26.69
N GLU A 163 16.92 9.97 -25.84
CA GLU A 163 16.51 9.90 -24.43
C GLU A 163 15.24 10.74 -24.19
N GLU A 164 14.50 10.46 -23.12
CA GLU A 164 13.30 11.23 -22.73
C GLU A 164 12.21 11.27 -23.83
N HIS A 165 12.21 10.23 -24.68
CA HIS A 165 11.17 9.94 -25.67
C HIS A 165 10.05 9.11 -25.03
N THR A 166 8.94 8.99 -25.75
CA THR A 166 7.83 8.10 -25.37
C THR A 166 7.85 6.84 -26.23
N ALA A 167 7.32 5.74 -25.70
CA ALA A 167 7.11 4.49 -26.41
C ALA A 167 5.68 4.00 -26.14
N THR A 168 4.91 3.75 -27.19
CA THR A 168 3.50 3.35 -27.11
C THR A 168 3.32 2.03 -27.86
N LEU A 169 2.87 0.99 -27.16
CA LEU A 169 2.42 -0.25 -27.81
C LEU A 169 1.11 0.04 -28.54
N LEU A 170 1.07 -0.24 -29.83
CA LEU A 170 -0.10 -0.07 -30.68
C LEU A 170 -0.94 -1.36 -30.72
N ALA A 171 -2.21 -1.23 -31.11
CA ALA A 171 -3.13 -2.37 -31.25
C ALA A 171 -2.65 -3.45 -32.24
N ASN A 172 -1.83 -3.07 -33.22
CA ASN A 172 -1.22 -4.00 -34.18
C ASN A 172 0.06 -4.69 -33.66
N GLY A 173 0.41 -4.51 -32.39
CA GLY A 173 1.58 -5.11 -31.75
C GLY A 173 2.92 -4.41 -32.04
N LYS A 174 2.94 -3.35 -32.86
CA LYS A 174 4.15 -2.52 -33.05
C LYS A 174 4.33 -1.54 -31.90
N VAL A 175 5.56 -1.09 -31.66
CA VAL A 175 5.85 -0.03 -30.68
C VAL A 175 6.21 1.25 -31.42
N LEU A 176 5.43 2.31 -31.22
CA LEU A 176 5.73 3.64 -31.71
C LEU A 176 6.65 4.35 -30.73
N VAL A 177 7.81 4.82 -31.18
CA VAL A 177 8.67 5.74 -30.43
C VAL A 177 8.61 7.13 -31.02
N VAL A 178 8.46 8.15 -30.17
CA VAL A 178 8.22 9.53 -30.60
C VAL A 178 9.15 10.49 -29.89
N GLY A 179 9.75 11.40 -30.66
CA GLY A 179 10.51 12.53 -30.15
C GLY A 179 11.74 12.14 -29.32
N GLY A 180 11.91 12.80 -28.18
CA GLY A 180 13.10 12.70 -27.34
C GLY A 180 14.21 13.66 -27.78
N GLY A 181 15.38 13.53 -27.16
CA GLY A 181 16.54 14.33 -27.52
C GLY A 181 17.85 13.56 -27.51
N SER A 182 18.88 14.22 -28.04
CA SER A 182 20.28 13.81 -28.01
C SER A 182 21.14 15.05 -27.73
N GLY A 183 21.59 15.19 -26.48
CA GLY A 183 22.28 16.39 -26.00
C GLY A 183 21.37 17.63 -26.05
N ALA A 184 21.77 18.64 -26.83
CA ALA A 184 21.00 19.86 -27.03
C ALA A 184 19.90 19.75 -28.11
N THR A 185 19.90 18.66 -28.89
CA THR A 185 18.95 18.49 -30.01
C THR A 185 17.70 17.76 -29.55
N ASN A 186 16.52 18.33 -29.83
CA ASN A 186 15.25 17.62 -29.71
C ASN A 186 14.84 17.04 -31.08
N HIS A 187 14.12 15.92 -31.08
CA HIS A 187 13.67 15.24 -32.28
C HIS A 187 12.16 15.41 -32.49
N LYS A 188 11.76 15.61 -33.74
CA LYS A 188 10.36 15.53 -34.19
C LYS A 188 9.99 14.19 -34.84
N THR A 189 11.01 13.38 -35.12
CA THR A 189 10.85 12.12 -35.86
C THR A 189 10.25 11.04 -34.97
N ALA A 190 9.57 10.09 -35.59
CA ALA A 190 9.04 8.89 -34.95
C ALA A 190 9.44 7.62 -35.72
N ALA A 191 9.45 6.49 -35.02
CA ALA A 191 9.75 5.18 -35.62
C ALA A 191 8.86 4.09 -35.02
N LEU A 192 8.64 3.03 -35.81
CA LEU A 192 7.88 1.85 -35.41
C LEU A 192 8.82 0.66 -35.26
N TYR A 193 8.81 0.02 -34.10
CA TYR A 193 9.43 -1.28 -33.90
C TYR A 193 8.45 -2.39 -34.24
N THR A 194 8.90 -3.38 -35.02
CA THR A 194 8.14 -4.59 -35.32
C THR A 194 8.76 -5.78 -34.58
N PRO A 195 8.14 -6.28 -33.49
CA PRO A 195 8.70 -7.36 -32.69
C PRO A 195 8.97 -8.67 -33.43
N ALA A 196 8.13 -9.00 -34.42
CA ALA A 196 8.22 -10.24 -35.18
C ALA A 196 9.50 -10.32 -36.02
N THR A 197 9.95 -9.17 -36.55
CA THR A 197 11.13 -9.08 -37.43
C THR A 197 12.34 -8.47 -36.74
N ASN A 198 12.18 -7.96 -35.51
CA ASN A 198 13.20 -7.20 -34.79
C ASN A 198 13.75 -6.04 -35.63
N THR A 199 12.88 -5.24 -36.26
CA THR A 199 13.28 -4.12 -37.13
C THR A 199 12.60 -2.82 -36.72
N TRP A 200 13.29 -1.71 -36.98
CA TRP A 200 12.73 -0.36 -36.90
C TRP A 200 12.44 0.19 -38.29
N ALA A 201 11.33 0.91 -38.44
CA ALA A 201 11.02 1.68 -39.64
C ALA A 201 10.62 3.11 -39.24
N ASN A 202 11.17 4.11 -39.93
CA ASN A 202 10.75 5.49 -39.74
C ASN A 202 9.31 5.69 -40.25
N THR A 203 8.56 6.56 -39.59
CA THR A 203 7.21 6.95 -40.00
C THR A 203 7.14 8.48 -40.14
N GLY A 204 5.94 9.05 -40.32
CA GLY A 204 5.76 10.49 -40.33
C GLY A 204 6.35 11.16 -39.09
N SER A 205 6.59 12.47 -39.19
CA SER A 205 7.16 13.26 -38.09
C SER A 205 6.14 14.26 -37.57
N MET A 206 6.26 14.57 -36.28
CA MET A 206 5.58 15.68 -35.65
C MET A 206 5.93 17.01 -36.33
N ALA A 207 5.06 18.00 -36.21
CA ALA A 207 5.35 19.38 -36.60
C ALA A 207 6.46 19.97 -35.71
N GLU A 208 6.44 19.63 -34.42
CA GLU A 208 7.33 20.19 -33.41
C GLU A 208 8.27 19.14 -32.79
N ALA A 209 9.53 19.49 -32.61
CA ALA A 209 10.50 18.62 -31.93
C ALA A 209 10.36 18.73 -30.41
N ARG A 210 10.16 17.60 -29.72
CA ARG A 210 9.86 17.59 -28.28
C ARG A 210 10.48 16.43 -27.52
N ARG A 211 10.90 16.67 -26.28
CA ARG A 211 11.28 15.65 -25.25
C ARG A 211 10.52 15.90 -23.95
N LEU A 212 10.48 14.93 -23.03
CA LEU A 212 9.71 15.04 -21.76
C LEU A 212 8.20 15.33 -21.97
N HIS A 213 7.68 14.94 -23.12
CA HIS A 213 6.25 14.94 -23.46
C HIS A 213 5.61 13.62 -23.01
N THR A 214 4.28 13.56 -23.05
CA THR A 214 3.55 12.31 -22.85
C THR A 214 2.91 11.83 -24.15
N ALA A 215 2.70 10.53 -24.27
CA ALA A 215 2.00 9.90 -25.38
C ALA A 215 0.97 8.90 -24.86
N VAL A 216 -0.26 8.98 -25.35
CA VAL A 216 -1.39 8.14 -24.90
C VAL A 216 -2.05 7.50 -26.10
N LEU A 217 -2.15 6.17 -26.10
CA LEU A 217 -2.98 5.43 -27.04
C LEU A 217 -4.46 5.72 -26.73
N LEU A 218 -5.19 6.22 -27.72
CA LEU A 218 -6.62 6.51 -27.67
C LEU A 218 -7.45 5.27 -28.03
N ASP A 219 -8.73 5.27 -27.69
CA ASP A 219 -9.62 4.10 -27.93
C ASP A 219 -9.82 3.79 -29.42
N ASP A 220 -9.67 4.79 -30.30
CA ASP A 220 -9.71 4.61 -31.75
C ASP A 220 -8.37 4.14 -32.36
N GLY A 221 -7.38 3.84 -31.52
CA GLY A 221 -6.06 3.35 -31.91
C GLY A 221 -5.07 4.44 -32.33
N ARG A 222 -5.46 5.72 -32.39
CA ARG A 222 -4.53 6.84 -32.62
C ARG A 222 -3.72 7.14 -31.36
N VAL A 223 -2.62 7.88 -31.49
CA VAL A 223 -1.77 8.26 -30.35
C VAL A 223 -1.76 9.78 -30.20
N LEU A 224 -2.25 10.27 -29.05
CA LEU A 224 -2.11 11.66 -28.65
C LEU A 224 -0.73 11.91 -28.08
N VAL A 225 -0.04 12.93 -28.56
CA VAL A 225 1.22 13.44 -28.01
C VAL A 225 1.02 14.87 -27.55
N THR A 226 1.39 15.18 -26.31
CA THR A 226 1.09 16.49 -25.70
C THR A 226 2.27 17.04 -24.89
N GLY A 227 2.47 18.36 -25.00
CA GLY A 227 3.46 19.12 -24.25
C GLY A 227 4.91 18.71 -24.54
N GLY A 228 5.76 18.81 -23.52
CA GLY A 228 7.19 18.56 -23.56
C GLY A 228 8.02 19.83 -23.74
N ARG A 229 9.35 19.68 -23.65
CA ARG A 229 10.30 20.74 -23.96
C ARG A 229 10.61 20.73 -25.45
N ARG A 230 10.50 21.89 -26.09
CA ARG A 230 10.86 22.14 -27.49
C ARG A 230 12.19 22.89 -27.57
N ALA A 231 12.94 22.65 -28.64
CA ALA A 231 14.19 23.38 -28.87
C ALA A 231 13.87 24.70 -29.58
N THR A 232 14.52 25.79 -29.15
CA THR A 232 14.47 27.11 -29.79
C THR A 232 15.88 27.58 -30.11
N THR A 233 16.00 28.65 -30.91
CA THR A 233 17.30 29.29 -31.20
C THR A 233 17.98 29.86 -29.96
N SER A 234 17.23 30.15 -28.89
CA SER A 234 17.73 30.69 -27.62
C SER A 234 17.83 29.66 -26.48
N GLY A 235 17.55 28.38 -26.74
CA GLY A 235 17.63 27.32 -25.73
C GLY A 235 16.46 26.34 -25.79
N PHE A 236 15.75 26.18 -24.66
CA PHE A 236 14.58 25.33 -24.56
C PHE A 236 13.36 26.17 -24.17
N ASP A 237 12.22 25.83 -24.76
CA ASP A 237 10.91 26.37 -24.40
C ASP A 237 9.96 25.20 -24.07
N VAL A 238 8.80 25.50 -23.51
CA VAL A 238 7.80 24.52 -23.09
C VAL A 238 6.65 24.53 -24.08
N SER A 239 6.37 23.37 -24.66
CA SER A 239 5.32 23.22 -25.66
C SER A 239 3.95 23.22 -24.99
N TYR A 240 3.00 23.92 -25.61
CA TYR A 240 1.58 23.89 -25.29
C TYR A 240 0.75 23.15 -26.36
N THR A 241 1.42 22.65 -27.41
CA THR A 241 0.78 22.02 -28.55
C THR A 241 0.52 20.54 -28.28
N SER A 242 -0.45 19.99 -28.99
CA SER A 242 -0.73 18.56 -29.03
C SER A 242 -0.88 18.09 -30.48
N GLU A 243 -0.45 16.87 -30.75
CA GLU A 243 -0.51 16.25 -32.07
C GLU A 243 -1.05 14.83 -31.95
N ILE A 244 -1.76 14.37 -32.98
CA ILE A 244 -2.28 13.00 -33.06
C ILE A 244 -1.59 12.26 -34.19
N TYR A 245 -1.05 11.09 -33.88
CA TYR A 245 -0.53 10.14 -34.85
C TYR A 245 -1.60 9.14 -35.28
N ASN A 246 -1.78 8.98 -36.59
CA ASN A 246 -2.61 7.93 -37.16
C ASN A 246 -1.73 6.74 -37.60
N PRO A 247 -1.79 5.58 -36.93
CA PRO A 247 -0.96 4.43 -37.27
C PRO A 247 -1.33 3.75 -38.60
N ALA A 248 -2.54 3.97 -39.13
CA ALA A 248 -2.96 3.39 -40.40
C ALA A 248 -2.29 4.08 -41.59
N THR A 249 -2.08 5.39 -41.51
CA THR A 249 -1.48 6.21 -42.57
C THR A 249 -0.04 6.62 -42.27
N GLY A 250 0.39 6.51 -41.01
CA GLY A 250 1.69 7.01 -40.56
C GLY A 250 1.79 8.53 -40.54
N THR A 251 0.67 9.26 -40.51
CA THR A 251 0.61 10.73 -40.58
C THR A 251 0.32 11.37 -39.23
N TRP A 252 0.69 12.64 -39.10
CA TRP A 252 0.46 13.46 -37.92
C TRP A 252 -0.51 14.60 -38.21
N SER A 253 -1.35 14.96 -37.25
CA SER A 253 -2.25 16.10 -37.31
C SER A 253 -2.15 16.94 -36.04
N LEU A 254 -2.04 18.26 -36.19
CA LEU A 254 -2.08 19.19 -35.06
C LEU A 254 -3.49 19.24 -34.45
N VAL A 255 -3.56 19.28 -33.13
CA VAL A 255 -4.80 19.54 -32.39
C VAL A 255 -4.93 21.05 -32.19
N SER A 256 -6.07 21.63 -32.54
CA SER A 256 -6.30 23.08 -32.53
C SER A 256 -6.35 23.69 -31.12
N GLY A 257 -6.64 22.89 -30.10
CA GLY A 257 -6.64 23.32 -28.70
C GLY A 257 -5.26 23.28 -28.05
N SER A 258 -5.14 23.95 -26.90
CA SER A 258 -3.89 24.00 -26.13
C SER A 258 -3.96 23.08 -24.91
N SER A 259 -2.91 22.31 -24.67
CA SER A 259 -2.71 21.59 -23.41
C SER A 259 -2.31 22.53 -22.26
N GLY A 260 -2.04 23.82 -22.55
CA GLY A 260 -1.20 24.66 -21.70
C GLY A 260 0.26 24.21 -21.78
N GLU A 261 1.18 25.16 -21.60
CA GLU A 261 2.63 24.90 -21.57
C GLU A 261 2.94 23.90 -20.47
N ARG A 262 3.47 22.72 -20.81
CA ARG A 262 3.80 21.71 -19.82
C ARG A 262 4.88 20.74 -20.23
N HIS A 263 5.78 20.39 -19.32
CA HIS A 263 6.64 19.20 -19.44
C HIS A 263 6.71 18.42 -18.12
N SER A 264 7.20 17.18 -18.15
CA SER A 264 7.30 16.31 -16.95
C SER A 264 5.96 16.10 -16.23
N HIS A 265 4.87 16.14 -17.00
CA HIS A 265 3.49 15.89 -16.60
C HIS A 265 3.13 14.42 -16.85
N THR A 266 1.97 14.00 -16.37
CA THR A 266 1.39 12.69 -16.70
C THR A 266 0.17 12.85 -17.61
N ALA A 267 -0.12 11.85 -18.43
CA ALA A 267 -1.34 11.77 -19.20
C ALA A 267 -1.94 10.36 -19.10
N THR A 268 -3.19 10.29 -18.68
CA THR A 268 -3.89 9.04 -18.36
C THR A 268 -5.17 8.98 -19.17
N ARG A 269 -5.34 7.94 -20.01
CA ARG A 269 -6.63 7.65 -20.66
C ARG A 269 -7.62 7.20 -19.58
N LEU A 270 -8.76 7.85 -19.52
CA LEU A 270 -9.86 7.57 -18.59
C LEU A 270 -10.78 6.50 -19.18
N ALA A 271 -11.59 5.87 -18.32
CA ALA A 271 -12.54 4.84 -18.74
C ALA A 271 -13.59 5.32 -19.77
N ASN A 272 -13.86 6.64 -19.80
CA ASN A 272 -14.76 7.26 -20.78
C ASN A 272 -14.06 7.68 -22.09
N GLY A 273 -12.81 7.26 -22.31
CA GLY A 273 -12.01 7.55 -23.50
C GLY A 273 -11.36 8.94 -23.53
N LYS A 274 -11.68 9.83 -22.58
CA LYS A 274 -11.00 11.12 -22.45
C LYS A 274 -9.59 10.95 -21.87
N VAL A 275 -8.76 11.98 -21.94
CA VAL A 275 -7.38 11.94 -21.39
C VAL A 275 -7.22 13.00 -20.31
N LEU A 276 -6.93 12.58 -19.07
CA LEU A 276 -6.50 13.48 -18.00
C LEU A 276 -5.02 13.80 -18.20
N ILE A 277 -4.70 15.07 -18.36
CA ILE A 277 -3.33 15.60 -18.44
C ILE A 277 -3.08 16.36 -17.15
N ALA A 278 -2.15 15.89 -16.32
CA ALA A 278 -2.00 16.40 -14.97
C ALA A 278 -0.58 16.82 -14.61
N GLY A 279 -0.50 17.97 -13.92
CA GLY A 279 0.72 18.58 -13.44
C GLY A 279 1.70 18.96 -14.55
N GLY A 280 2.99 18.89 -14.20
CA GLY A 280 4.11 19.37 -15.00
C GLY A 280 4.53 20.79 -14.62
N LEU A 281 5.52 21.28 -15.36
CA LEU A 281 6.04 22.65 -15.26
C LEU A 281 5.78 23.43 -16.54
N ASP A 282 5.44 24.71 -16.41
CA ASP A 282 5.43 25.69 -17.51
C ASP A 282 6.84 26.22 -17.80
N PHE A 283 6.94 27.22 -18.70
CA PHE A 283 8.20 27.86 -19.08
C PHE A 283 8.94 28.51 -17.89
N ASP A 284 8.18 29.17 -17.00
CA ASP A 284 8.71 29.84 -15.81
C ASP A 284 9.11 28.86 -14.71
N GLY A 285 8.87 27.55 -14.90
CA GLY A 285 9.13 26.52 -13.92
C GLY A 285 8.07 26.43 -12.82
N ASN A 286 6.90 27.04 -13.03
CA ASN A 286 5.78 26.93 -12.11
C ASN A 286 5.04 25.62 -12.35
N ALA A 287 4.61 24.99 -11.26
CA ALA A 287 3.77 23.81 -11.35
C ALA A 287 2.33 24.22 -11.73
N ILE A 288 1.77 23.53 -12.71
CA ILE A 288 0.49 23.90 -13.33
C ILE A 288 -0.64 22.90 -13.03
N GLY A 289 -1.88 23.35 -13.20
CA GLY A 289 -3.08 22.51 -13.03
C GLY A 289 -3.31 21.51 -14.17
N SER A 290 -4.33 20.68 -13.96
CA SER A 290 -4.72 19.61 -14.89
C SER A 290 -5.69 20.08 -15.97
N ARG A 291 -5.76 19.32 -17.06
CA ARG A 291 -6.73 19.46 -18.13
C ARG A 291 -7.29 18.11 -18.54
N ILE A 292 -8.50 18.09 -19.07
CA ILE A 292 -9.06 16.95 -19.78
C ILE A 292 -9.03 17.24 -21.27
N PHE A 293 -8.50 16.32 -22.05
CA PHE A 293 -8.62 16.30 -23.50
C PHE A 293 -9.75 15.36 -23.92
N ASP A 294 -10.62 15.83 -24.80
CA ASP A 294 -11.70 15.05 -25.41
C ASP A 294 -11.33 14.67 -26.85
N PRO A 295 -10.99 13.40 -27.14
CA PRO A 295 -10.60 12.97 -28.48
C PRO A 295 -11.68 13.11 -29.56
N ALA A 296 -12.96 13.13 -29.18
CA ALA A 296 -14.06 13.22 -30.13
C ALA A 296 -14.21 14.64 -30.69
N THR A 297 -13.91 15.66 -29.87
CA THR A 297 -14.05 17.07 -30.24
C THR A 297 -12.71 17.78 -30.46
N GLY A 298 -11.61 17.22 -29.97
CA GLY A 298 -10.31 17.87 -29.93
C GLY A 298 -10.20 18.98 -28.88
N ALA A 299 -11.20 19.12 -27.99
CA ALA A 299 -11.26 20.19 -27.00
C ALA A 299 -10.47 19.88 -25.73
N PHE A 300 -9.97 20.94 -25.09
CA PHE A 300 -9.35 20.88 -23.76
C PHE A 300 -10.21 21.62 -22.74
N THR A 301 -10.45 20.99 -21.59
CA THR A 301 -11.16 21.57 -20.44
C THR A 301 -10.22 21.68 -19.25
N SER A 302 -10.07 22.88 -18.69
CA SER A 302 -9.27 23.09 -17.48
C SER A 302 -9.98 22.53 -16.24
N ILE A 303 -9.22 21.86 -15.38
CA ILE A 303 -9.69 21.35 -14.10
C ILE A 303 -9.20 22.30 -13.00
N VAL A 304 -10.12 22.80 -12.18
CA VAL A 304 -9.83 23.72 -11.07
C VAL A 304 -9.46 22.91 -9.82
N GLY A 305 -8.38 23.30 -9.14
CA GLY A 305 -7.90 22.65 -7.90
C GLY A 305 -6.37 22.56 -7.81
N SER A 306 -5.83 22.50 -6.58
CA SER A 306 -4.39 22.58 -6.27
C SER A 306 -3.64 21.25 -6.26
N ALA A 307 -4.36 20.13 -6.24
CA ALA A 307 -3.81 18.76 -6.12
C ALA A 307 -2.73 18.39 -7.15
N ALA A 308 -2.81 19.01 -8.34
CA ALA A 308 -1.97 18.69 -9.48
C ALA A 308 -0.76 19.61 -9.67
N GLN A 309 -0.49 20.57 -8.78
CA GLN A 309 0.72 21.42 -8.84
C GLN A 309 1.98 20.63 -8.46
N ARG A 310 2.36 19.67 -9.30
CA ARG A 310 3.50 18.77 -9.13
C ARG A 310 4.08 18.36 -10.47
N TYR A 311 5.36 18.02 -10.49
CA TYR A 311 6.03 17.45 -11.68
C TYR A 311 6.86 16.23 -11.33
N ALA A 312 7.19 15.41 -12.33
CA ALA A 312 7.91 14.14 -12.14
C ALA A 312 7.23 13.20 -11.11
N HIS A 313 5.91 13.31 -11.03
CA HIS A 313 5.01 12.44 -10.29
C HIS A 313 4.59 11.26 -11.16
N SER A 314 3.87 10.31 -10.56
CA SER A 314 3.23 9.22 -11.28
C SER A 314 1.71 9.36 -11.26
N ALA A 315 1.04 8.74 -12.23
CA ALA A 315 -0.40 8.68 -12.30
C ALA A 315 -0.86 7.26 -12.67
N SER A 316 -1.85 6.76 -11.94
CA SER A 316 -2.37 5.39 -12.04
C SER A 316 -3.89 5.44 -12.19
N LEU A 317 -4.41 4.90 -13.30
CA LEU A 317 -5.86 4.69 -13.46
C LEU A 317 -6.27 3.49 -12.60
N LEU A 318 -7.25 3.66 -11.74
CA LEU A 318 -7.73 2.62 -10.82
C LEU A 318 -8.89 1.82 -11.44
N PRO A 319 -9.20 0.62 -10.92
CA PRO A 319 -10.31 -0.19 -11.40
C PRO A 319 -11.67 0.52 -11.35
N ASP A 320 -11.87 1.38 -10.34
CA ASP A 320 -13.08 2.20 -10.19
C ASP A 320 -13.14 3.43 -11.13
N GLY A 321 -12.13 3.60 -11.99
CA GLY A 321 -12.03 4.68 -12.97
C GLY A 321 -11.42 5.98 -12.43
N ARG A 322 -11.16 6.12 -11.12
CA ARG A 322 -10.44 7.27 -10.56
C ARG A 322 -8.96 7.23 -10.96
N VAL A 323 -8.28 8.37 -10.86
CA VAL A 323 -6.83 8.45 -11.13
C VAL A 323 -6.07 8.86 -9.88
N LEU A 324 -5.19 7.98 -9.40
CA LEU A 324 -4.27 8.27 -8.31
C LEU A 324 -3.02 8.98 -8.83
N LEU A 325 -2.78 10.19 -8.36
CA LEU A 325 -1.53 10.93 -8.55
C LEU A 325 -0.69 10.88 -7.29
N ALA A 326 0.54 10.39 -7.38
CA ALA A 326 1.39 10.20 -6.20
C ALA A 326 2.78 10.81 -6.37
N GLY A 327 3.28 11.41 -5.29
CA GLY A 327 4.63 11.95 -5.20
C GLY A 327 4.94 13.04 -6.24
N GLY A 328 6.15 13.02 -6.78
CA GLY A 328 6.69 14.10 -7.60
C GLY A 328 7.35 15.19 -6.78
N ARG A 329 7.48 16.38 -7.35
CA ARG A 329 8.07 17.56 -6.72
C ARG A 329 7.11 18.73 -6.73
N ASN A 330 7.14 19.53 -5.67
CA ASN A 330 6.45 20.82 -5.61
C ASN A 330 7.23 21.89 -6.39
N ALA A 331 6.70 23.12 -6.42
CA ALA A 331 7.33 24.26 -7.09
C ALA A 331 8.75 24.59 -6.58
N SER A 332 9.05 24.35 -5.29
CA SER A 332 10.41 24.53 -4.74
C SER A 332 11.37 23.39 -5.09
N GLY A 333 10.90 22.37 -5.82
CA GLY A 333 11.67 21.19 -6.19
C GLY A 333 11.79 20.13 -5.10
N SER A 334 11.13 20.29 -3.96
CA SER A 334 11.13 19.30 -2.87
C SER A 334 10.27 18.09 -3.25
N PRO A 335 10.75 16.85 -3.05
CA PRO A 335 9.94 15.65 -3.22
C PRO A 335 8.70 15.66 -2.33
N LEU A 336 7.60 15.11 -2.83
CA LEU A 336 6.31 15.04 -2.16
C LEU A 336 6.00 13.62 -1.68
N SER A 337 5.44 13.50 -0.48
CA SER A 337 4.78 12.28 0.03
C SER A 337 3.26 12.30 -0.19
N SER A 338 2.70 13.46 -0.54
CA SER A 338 1.27 13.59 -0.78
C SER A 338 0.83 12.88 -2.06
N ALA A 339 -0.40 12.40 -2.04
CA ALA A 339 -1.09 11.88 -3.21
C ALA A 339 -2.49 12.51 -3.32
N HIS A 340 -3.06 12.41 -4.51
CA HIS A 340 -4.38 12.95 -4.80
C HIS A 340 -5.13 12.03 -5.72
N LEU A 341 -6.43 11.94 -5.49
CA LEU A 341 -7.34 11.10 -6.24
C LEU A 341 -8.24 11.98 -7.09
N PHE A 342 -8.23 11.76 -8.40
CA PHE A 342 -9.09 12.44 -9.34
C PHE A 342 -10.34 11.62 -9.61
N ASN A 343 -11.51 12.23 -9.40
CA ASN A 343 -12.79 11.64 -9.80
C ASN A 343 -13.21 12.21 -11.17
N PRO A 344 -13.19 11.40 -12.25
CA PRO A 344 -13.56 11.86 -13.58
C PRO A 344 -15.06 12.11 -13.78
N ALA A 345 -15.93 11.57 -12.91
CA ALA A 345 -17.37 11.81 -12.98
C ALA A 345 -17.73 13.24 -12.52
N THR A 346 -17.02 13.73 -11.49
CA THR A 346 -17.26 15.06 -10.89
C THR A 346 -16.23 16.11 -11.30
N ASN A 347 -15.12 15.70 -11.93
CA ASN A 347 -13.97 16.54 -12.24
C ASN A 347 -13.34 17.18 -10.98
N THR A 348 -13.37 16.47 -9.85
CA THR A 348 -12.84 16.97 -8.58
C THR A 348 -11.63 16.18 -8.12
N TRP A 349 -10.82 16.85 -7.30
CA TRP A 349 -9.68 16.26 -6.62
C TRP A 349 -9.99 16.04 -5.14
N GLN A 350 -9.55 14.90 -4.62
CA GLN A 350 -9.52 14.61 -3.20
C GLN A 350 -8.06 14.40 -2.78
N THR A 351 -7.63 15.04 -1.69
CA THR A 351 -6.31 14.82 -1.11
C THR A 351 -6.31 13.49 -0.36
N THR A 352 -5.22 12.74 -0.48
CA THR A 352 -5.00 11.49 0.25
C THR A 352 -3.52 11.39 0.64
N ASP A 353 -3.27 11.11 1.92
CA ASP A 353 -1.91 10.89 2.41
C ASP A 353 -1.53 9.44 2.18
N LEU A 354 -0.82 9.19 1.08
CA LEU A 354 -0.47 7.82 0.72
C LEU A 354 0.99 7.49 0.91
N LEU A 355 1.94 8.32 0.52
CA LEU A 355 3.32 7.83 0.48
C LEU A 355 3.99 8.00 1.84
N GLN A 356 4.54 6.91 2.37
CA GLN A 356 5.36 6.92 3.58
C GLN A 356 6.67 7.67 3.33
N ASN A 357 7.20 7.57 2.12
CA ASN A 357 8.39 8.30 1.69
C ASN A 357 8.07 9.28 0.57
N ALA A 358 8.49 10.53 0.76
CA ALA A 358 8.47 11.52 -0.31
C ALA A 358 9.37 11.07 -1.48
N ARG A 359 8.86 11.09 -2.71
CA ARG A 359 9.55 10.53 -3.88
C ARG A 359 9.20 11.24 -5.18
N SER A 360 10.16 11.33 -6.09
CA SER A 360 9.97 11.84 -7.47
C SER A 360 10.75 10.99 -8.47
N ASN A 361 10.40 10.98 -9.76
CA ASN A 361 11.03 10.11 -10.76
C ASN A 361 11.07 8.62 -10.31
N HIS A 362 10.02 8.21 -9.59
CA HIS A 362 9.83 6.86 -9.10
C HIS A 362 9.02 6.05 -10.12
N ILE A 363 8.99 4.74 -9.93
CA ILE A 363 8.10 3.85 -10.67
C ILE A 363 6.78 3.80 -9.92
N ALA A 364 5.66 3.90 -10.63
CA ALA A 364 4.35 3.50 -10.13
C ALA A 364 3.68 2.55 -11.13
N LEU A 365 3.10 1.47 -10.62
CA LEU A 365 2.46 0.44 -11.43
C LEU A 365 1.19 -0.03 -10.73
N ASN A 366 0.12 -0.21 -11.50
CA ASN A 366 -1.06 -0.89 -11.01
C ASN A 366 -0.75 -2.39 -10.90
N LEU A 367 -1.08 -2.97 -9.76
CA LEU A 367 -1.07 -4.41 -9.55
C LEU A 367 -2.47 -4.97 -9.77
N GLN A 368 -2.63 -6.29 -9.59
CA GLN A 368 -3.96 -6.88 -9.54
C GLN A 368 -4.76 -6.34 -8.34
N GLY A 369 -6.06 -6.16 -8.57
CA GLY A 369 -6.96 -5.47 -7.65
C GLY A 369 -6.80 -3.95 -7.71
N ASP A 370 -7.10 -3.30 -6.59
CA ASP A 370 -7.10 -1.84 -6.38
C ASP A 370 -5.74 -1.30 -5.87
N ARG A 371 -4.65 -2.05 -6.12
CA ARG A 371 -3.33 -1.75 -5.56
C ARG A 371 -2.40 -1.03 -6.52
N VAL A 372 -1.63 -0.08 -5.97
CA VAL A 372 -0.60 0.66 -6.70
C VAL A 372 0.75 0.49 -6.01
N LEU A 373 1.72 -0.02 -6.76
CA LEU A 373 3.09 -0.27 -6.32
C LEU A 373 3.99 0.92 -6.65
N PHE A 374 4.68 1.46 -5.66
CA PHE A 374 5.68 2.52 -5.80
C PHE A 374 7.08 1.99 -5.51
N ILE A 375 8.01 2.17 -6.45
CA ILE A 375 9.39 1.68 -6.31
C ILE A 375 10.40 2.82 -6.50
N GLY A 376 11.30 2.98 -5.53
CA GLY A 376 12.43 3.88 -5.61
C GLY A 376 12.04 5.34 -5.84
N GLY A 377 12.84 6.04 -6.64
CA GLY A 377 12.74 7.48 -6.88
C GLY A 377 13.78 8.28 -6.12
N LEU A 378 13.74 9.59 -6.29
CA LEU A 378 14.51 10.58 -5.53
C LEU A 378 13.71 11.06 -4.34
N GLY A 379 14.21 10.78 -3.14
CA GLY A 379 13.69 11.28 -1.87
C GLY A 379 14.38 12.55 -1.41
N ALA A 380 14.20 12.88 -0.12
CA ALA A 380 14.79 14.05 0.51
C ALA A 380 16.33 14.07 0.34
N GLY A 381 16.90 15.27 0.18
CA GLY A 381 18.34 15.43 -0.06
C GLY A 381 18.83 14.87 -1.39
N THR A 382 17.93 14.61 -2.36
CA THR A 382 18.23 14.02 -3.68
C THR A 382 18.84 12.62 -3.62
N THR A 383 18.54 11.88 -2.56
CA THR A 383 18.98 10.50 -2.39
C THR A 383 18.11 9.57 -3.22
N ALA A 384 18.72 8.60 -3.92
CA ALA A 384 17.97 7.53 -4.55
C ALA A 384 17.42 6.60 -3.47
N LEU A 385 16.16 6.21 -3.57
CA LEU A 385 15.48 5.38 -2.58
C LEU A 385 15.57 3.90 -2.95
N THR A 386 15.66 3.03 -1.94
CA THR A 386 15.41 1.58 -2.03
C THR A 386 13.99 1.19 -1.67
N SER A 387 13.21 2.12 -1.11
CA SER A 387 11.90 1.82 -0.54
C SER A 387 10.88 1.43 -1.60
N VAL A 388 10.07 0.46 -1.22
CA VAL A 388 8.93 -0.05 -1.97
C VAL A 388 7.71 0.16 -1.10
N GLU A 389 6.67 0.73 -1.67
CA GLU A 389 5.41 0.98 -0.99
C GLU A 389 4.27 0.46 -1.85
N ILE A 390 3.23 -0.08 -1.21
CA ILE A 390 2.01 -0.49 -1.89
C ILE A 390 0.87 0.29 -1.25
N SER A 391 0.17 1.08 -2.07
CA SER A 391 -1.09 1.68 -1.69
C SER A 391 -2.24 0.78 -2.10
N ARG A 392 -3.22 0.65 -1.23
CA ARG A 392 -4.48 -0.06 -1.45
C ARG A 392 -5.63 0.92 -1.21
N LEU A 393 -6.63 0.92 -2.06
CA LEU A 393 -7.73 1.90 -2.05
C LEU A 393 -9.04 1.32 -1.49
N SER A 394 -9.34 0.05 -1.67
CA SER A 394 -10.54 -0.66 -1.22
C SER A 394 -10.42 -1.16 0.21
N VAL A 395 -10.02 -0.30 1.14
CA VAL A 395 -9.92 -0.63 2.57
C VAL A 395 -10.51 0.53 3.37
N ASP A 396 -11.33 0.21 4.36
CA ASP A 396 -11.98 1.19 5.22
C ASP A 396 -11.08 1.65 6.37
N ALA A 397 -10.29 0.74 6.95
CA ALA A 397 -9.35 1.11 8.01
C ALA A 397 -8.16 0.13 8.14
N ASN A 398 -7.04 0.66 8.62
CA ASN A 398 -5.89 -0.12 9.09
C ASN A 398 -6.00 -0.36 10.59
N LEU A 399 -6.28 -1.59 10.99
CA LEU A 399 -6.41 -2.01 12.38
C LEU A 399 -5.04 -2.23 13.08
N GLY A 400 -3.94 -2.02 12.37
CA GLY A 400 -2.59 -2.13 12.90
C GLY A 400 -2.16 -3.59 13.11
N SER A 401 -1.41 -3.83 14.19
CA SER A 401 -0.81 -5.14 14.47
C SER A 401 -0.96 -5.60 15.92
N SER A 402 -1.95 -5.09 16.65
CA SER A 402 -2.22 -5.57 18.00
C SER A 402 -2.80 -6.99 17.96
N ALA A 403 -2.39 -7.86 18.89
CA ALA A 403 -2.88 -9.23 19.01
C ALA A 403 -4.36 -9.30 19.40
N THR A 404 -4.89 -8.20 19.97
CA THR A 404 -6.30 -8.00 20.25
C THR A 404 -6.74 -6.65 19.70
N VAL A 405 -7.74 -6.66 18.82
CA VAL A 405 -8.35 -5.46 18.24
C VAL A 405 -9.86 -5.64 18.20
N ALA A 406 -10.60 -4.57 18.42
CA ALA A 406 -12.02 -4.50 18.11
C ALA A 406 -12.33 -3.18 17.39
N VAL A 407 -13.18 -3.25 16.37
CA VAL A 407 -13.67 -2.10 15.62
C VAL A 407 -15.17 -2.26 15.40
N THR A 408 -15.91 -1.15 15.46
CA THR A 408 -17.33 -1.11 15.07
C THR A 408 -17.40 -0.53 13.67
N GLY A 409 -18.23 -1.13 12.81
CA GLY A 409 -18.46 -0.69 11.44
C GLY A 409 -19.93 -0.76 11.06
N ASN A 410 -20.24 -0.30 9.85
CA ASN A 410 -21.57 -0.40 9.24
C ASN A 410 -21.41 -0.81 7.79
N THR A 411 -22.00 -1.94 7.39
CA THR A 411 -21.91 -2.42 6.01
C THR A 411 -22.69 -1.54 5.03
N CYS A 412 -23.68 -0.76 5.48
CA CYS A 412 -24.46 0.09 4.59
C CYS A 412 -23.60 1.11 3.84
N GLY A 413 -23.82 1.20 2.52
CA GLY A 413 -23.06 2.07 1.62
C GLY A 413 -21.60 1.66 1.42
N GLY A 414 -21.24 0.45 1.86
CA GLY A 414 -19.94 -0.18 1.59
C GLY A 414 -19.74 -0.49 0.11
N ASN A 415 -18.48 -0.76 -0.25
CA ASN A 415 -18.14 -1.17 -1.61
C ASN A 415 -18.52 -2.64 -1.86
N HIS A 416 -18.31 -3.11 -3.08
CA HIS A 416 -18.43 -4.51 -3.49
C HIS A 416 -17.20 -4.88 -4.34
N ASP A 417 -16.04 -4.75 -3.71
CA ASP A 417 -14.72 -4.96 -4.31
C ASP A 417 -14.22 -6.39 -4.12
N PHE A 418 -14.74 -7.12 -3.12
CA PHE A 418 -14.38 -8.50 -2.84
C PHE A 418 -15.55 -9.48 -3.09
N THR A 419 -15.23 -10.77 -3.10
CA THR A 419 -16.23 -11.82 -3.30
C THR A 419 -16.02 -12.92 -2.27
N PRO A 420 -17.04 -13.26 -1.47
CA PRO A 420 -16.94 -14.28 -0.45
C PRO A 420 -16.73 -15.66 -1.11
N SER A 421 -15.89 -16.49 -0.50
CA SER A 421 -15.62 -17.84 -1.02
C SER A 421 -16.63 -18.91 -0.56
N CYS A 422 -17.49 -18.59 0.40
CA CYS A 422 -18.45 -19.51 1.01
C CYS A 422 -19.90 -19.27 0.56
N THR A 423 -20.15 -18.24 -0.24
CA THR A 423 -21.48 -17.89 -0.74
C THR A 423 -21.36 -17.29 -2.15
N SER A 424 -22.42 -17.42 -2.94
CA SER A 424 -22.53 -16.81 -4.27
C SER A 424 -23.20 -15.43 -4.24
N TYR A 425 -23.63 -14.99 -3.06
CA TYR A 425 -24.21 -13.68 -2.83
C TYR A 425 -23.12 -12.75 -2.30
N SER A 426 -23.10 -11.52 -2.78
CA SER A 426 -22.23 -10.45 -2.30
C SER A 426 -23.11 -9.22 -2.08
N HIS A 427 -22.95 -8.58 -0.93
CA HIS A 427 -23.65 -7.35 -0.52
C HIS A 427 -22.65 -6.30 -0.06
N GLU A 428 -23.16 -5.13 0.35
CA GLU A 428 -22.30 -4.04 0.76
C GLU A 428 -21.33 -4.51 1.86
N GLU A 429 -20.05 -4.19 1.67
CA GLU A 429 -18.98 -4.74 2.47
C GLU A 429 -18.13 -3.66 3.15
N ARG A 430 -17.43 -4.06 4.20
CA ARG A 430 -16.34 -3.28 4.79
C ARG A 430 -15.09 -4.14 4.89
N ALA A 431 -13.96 -3.59 4.47
CA ALA A 431 -12.68 -4.28 4.45
C ALA A 431 -11.69 -3.63 5.41
N TYR A 432 -11.06 -4.44 6.25
CA TYR A 432 -10.11 -3.99 7.26
C TYR A 432 -8.74 -4.63 7.06
N LEU A 433 -7.70 -3.82 6.95
CA LEU A 433 -6.32 -4.30 6.91
C LEU A 433 -5.83 -4.55 8.32
N TRP A 434 -5.27 -5.74 8.56
CA TRP A 434 -4.61 -6.06 9.83
C TRP A 434 -3.34 -6.88 9.59
N GLN A 435 -2.36 -6.77 10.49
CA GLN A 435 -1.09 -7.48 10.41
C GLN A 435 -0.87 -8.35 11.64
N ALA A 436 -0.56 -9.64 11.42
CA ALA A 436 -0.24 -10.56 12.50
C ALA A 436 1.04 -10.12 13.23
N PRO A 437 0.99 -9.82 14.56
CA PRO A 437 2.19 -9.44 15.31
C PRO A 437 3.21 -10.58 15.44
N SER A 438 2.72 -11.83 15.44
CA SER A 438 3.54 -13.03 15.57
C SER A 438 2.94 -14.17 14.75
N ALA A 439 3.70 -15.24 14.56
CA ALA A 439 3.15 -16.44 13.93
C ALA A 439 2.21 -17.14 14.92
N GLY A 440 1.04 -17.58 14.47
CA GLY A 440 0.08 -18.28 15.34
C GLY A 440 -1.33 -18.30 14.77
N GLU A 441 -2.23 -18.88 15.56
CA GLU A 441 -3.66 -18.91 15.25
C GLU A 441 -4.35 -17.63 15.72
N TYR A 442 -5.23 -17.08 14.88
CA TYR A 442 -6.04 -15.90 15.18
C TYR A 442 -7.50 -16.13 14.84
N VAL A 443 -8.37 -15.59 15.68
CA VAL A 443 -9.83 -15.66 15.55
C VAL A 443 -10.35 -14.28 15.16
N PHE A 444 -11.06 -14.24 14.05
CA PHE A 444 -11.84 -13.11 13.56
C PHE A 444 -13.30 -13.40 13.88
N SER A 445 -14.00 -12.49 14.54
CA SER A 445 -15.38 -12.71 14.97
C SER A 445 -16.20 -11.44 14.89
N THR A 446 -17.40 -11.57 14.34
CA THR A 446 -18.45 -10.53 14.41
C THR A 446 -19.46 -10.78 15.52
N ILE A 447 -19.30 -11.87 16.29
CA ILE A 447 -20.19 -12.25 17.38
C ILE A 447 -20.06 -11.25 18.53
N ASP A 448 -21.10 -10.48 18.78
CA ASP A 448 -21.23 -9.57 19.91
C ASP A 448 -22.71 -9.33 20.21
N ALA A 449 -23.11 -9.42 21.48
CA ALA A 449 -24.50 -9.32 21.92
C ALA A 449 -25.14 -7.95 21.67
N GLY A 450 -24.35 -6.90 21.46
CA GLY A 450 -24.84 -5.56 21.10
C GLY A 450 -25.21 -5.41 19.62
N PHE A 451 -24.92 -6.41 18.79
CA PHE A 451 -25.11 -6.36 17.34
C PHE A 451 -25.94 -7.56 16.86
N THR A 452 -26.79 -7.33 15.87
CA THR A 452 -27.76 -8.34 15.39
C THR A 452 -27.71 -8.56 13.88
N LEU A 453 -26.79 -7.87 13.18
CA LEU A 453 -26.61 -8.04 11.75
C LEU A 453 -26.25 -9.50 11.44
N ASP A 454 -26.91 -10.03 10.42
CA ASP A 454 -26.59 -11.29 9.79
C ASP A 454 -25.36 -11.06 8.90
N THR A 455 -24.21 -11.64 9.27
CA THR A 455 -22.91 -11.28 8.68
C THR A 455 -22.28 -12.45 7.96
N ILE A 456 -21.62 -12.15 6.84
CA ILE A 456 -20.63 -13.02 6.22
C ILE A 456 -19.25 -12.44 6.56
N LEU A 457 -18.34 -13.29 7.04
CA LEU A 457 -16.97 -12.89 7.36
C LEU A 457 -15.99 -13.76 6.59
N TYR A 458 -15.02 -13.13 5.94
CA TYR A 458 -13.94 -13.84 5.28
C TYR A 458 -12.61 -13.12 5.35
N VAL A 459 -11.53 -13.90 5.29
CA VAL A 459 -10.16 -13.43 5.49
C VAL A 459 -9.31 -13.76 4.26
N LEU A 460 -8.75 -12.71 3.66
CA LEU A 460 -7.93 -12.79 2.44
C LEU A 460 -6.46 -12.47 2.74
N ASP A 461 -5.52 -13.02 1.96
CA ASP A 461 -4.14 -12.50 1.96
C ASP A 461 -4.14 -11.11 1.32
N ALA A 462 -3.72 -10.09 2.06
CA ALA A 462 -3.76 -8.70 1.59
C ALA A 462 -2.87 -8.42 0.36
N ARG A 463 -1.98 -9.34 -0.01
CA ARG A 463 -1.08 -9.24 -1.17
C ARG A 463 -1.60 -9.94 -2.42
N THR A 464 -2.57 -10.84 -2.31
CA THR A 464 -3.07 -11.58 -3.47
C THR A 464 -4.58 -11.54 -3.61
N ASP A 465 -5.28 -11.07 -2.57
CA ASP A 465 -6.74 -11.14 -2.43
C ASP A 465 -7.27 -12.57 -2.47
N ALA A 466 -6.36 -13.55 -2.33
CA ALA A 466 -6.70 -14.96 -2.31
C ALA A 466 -7.27 -15.33 -0.93
N PRO A 467 -8.34 -16.15 -0.88
CA PRO A 467 -8.87 -16.64 0.38
C PRO A 467 -7.82 -17.51 1.08
N LEU A 468 -7.67 -17.29 2.38
CA LEU A 468 -6.78 -18.12 3.21
C LEU A 468 -7.42 -19.47 3.49
N ALA A 469 -6.60 -20.46 3.89
CA ALA A 469 -7.11 -21.69 4.48
C ALA A 469 -7.55 -21.42 5.93
N SER A 470 -8.68 -21.99 6.34
CA SER A 470 -9.11 -21.96 7.73
C SER A 470 -8.37 -23.02 8.55
N SER A 471 -8.21 -22.80 9.86
CA SER A 471 -7.60 -23.80 10.76
C SER A 471 -8.42 -25.09 10.87
N GLY A 472 -9.74 -25.01 10.66
CA GLY A 472 -10.66 -26.14 10.72
C GLY A 472 -10.79 -26.92 9.41
N GLY A 473 -10.08 -26.51 8.35
CA GLY A 473 -10.21 -27.03 6.99
C GLY A 473 -11.18 -26.21 6.12
N GLY A 474 -10.88 -26.12 4.82
CA GLY A 474 -11.62 -25.27 3.88
C GLY A 474 -11.05 -23.85 3.79
N LEU A 475 -11.80 -22.95 3.14
CA LEU A 475 -11.41 -21.54 3.00
C LEU A 475 -11.87 -20.73 4.22
N ALA A 476 -11.13 -19.67 4.53
CA ALA A 476 -11.35 -18.76 5.65
C ALA A 476 -12.56 -17.84 5.38
N CYS A 477 -13.74 -18.43 5.32
CA CYS A 477 -15.01 -17.77 5.08
C CYS A 477 -16.08 -18.47 5.89
N ASN A 478 -16.93 -17.69 6.55
CA ASN A 478 -18.05 -18.19 7.31
C ASN A 478 -19.26 -17.28 7.06
N ASP A 479 -20.39 -17.92 6.79
CA ASP A 479 -21.73 -17.37 6.71
C ASP A 479 -22.51 -18.15 7.79
N ASP A 480 -22.73 -17.52 8.94
CA ASP A 480 -23.22 -18.06 10.21
C ASP A 480 -22.26 -18.96 11.00
N ALA A 481 -21.82 -18.47 12.17
CA ALA A 481 -21.21 -19.32 13.17
C ALA A 481 -22.29 -20.18 13.88
N PRO A 482 -21.94 -21.37 14.40
CA PRO A 482 -22.92 -22.28 14.98
C PRO A 482 -23.81 -21.63 16.05
N GLY A 483 -25.12 -21.60 15.81
CA GLY A 483 -26.13 -21.08 16.76
C GLY A 483 -26.30 -19.56 16.77
N THR A 484 -25.74 -18.85 15.80
CA THR A 484 -25.89 -17.39 15.63
C THR A 484 -26.00 -17.02 14.15
N LYS A 485 -26.44 -15.79 13.87
CA LYS A 485 -26.43 -15.17 12.53
C LYS A 485 -25.13 -14.40 12.25
N GLN A 486 -24.23 -14.37 13.22
CA GLN A 486 -22.96 -13.68 13.13
C GLN A 486 -21.86 -14.66 12.78
N SER A 487 -20.85 -14.19 12.05
CA SER A 487 -19.78 -15.04 11.55
C SER A 487 -18.50 -15.00 12.36
N LYS A 488 -17.77 -16.13 12.33
CA LYS A 488 -16.48 -16.36 12.99
C LYS A 488 -15.57 -17.20 12.09
N VAL A 489 -14.33 -16.74 11.92
CA VAL A 489 -13.29 -17.40 11.13
C VAL A 489 -12.01 -17.55 11.96
N THR A 490 -11.34 -18.69 11.85
CA THR A 490 -10.06 -18.95 12.49
C THR A 490 -9.01 -19.29 11.44
N VAL A 491 -7.87 -18.61 11.49
CA VAL A 491 -6.77 -18.75 10.52
C VAL A 491 -5.42 -18.85 11.22
N ASN A 492 -4.52 -19.64 10.65
CA ASN A 492 -3.11 -19.67 11.03
C ASN A 492 -2.32 -18.69 10.16
N LEU A 493 -1.59 -17.76 10.79
CA LEU A 493 -0.87 -16.70 10.11
C LEU A 493 0.62 -16.74 10.46
N ALA A 494 1.47 -16.38 9.51
CA ALA A 494 2.89 -16.16 9.76
C ALA A 494 3.13 -14.80 10.43
N SER A 495 4.25 -14.67 11.14
CA SER A 495 4.65 -13.40 11.74
C SER A 495 4.76 -12.30 10.67
N GLY A 496 4.09 -11.17 10.91
CA GLY A 496 4.04 -10.04 9.99
C GLY A 496 3.16 -10.25 8.76
N GLN A 497 2.45 -11.38 8.62
CA GLN A 497 1.51 -11.59 7.52
C GLN A 497 0.35 -10.59 7.60
N ARG A 498 0.07 -9.93 6.46
CA ARG A 498 -1.04 -8.97 6.34
C ARG A 498 -2.25 -9.65 5.73
N VAL A 499 -3.41 -9.38 6.30
CA VAL A 499 -4.69 -9.94 5.85
C VAL A 499 -5.73 -8.84 5.72
N LEU A 500 -6.73 -9.10 4.89
CA LEU A 500 -7.96 -8.33 4.86
C LEU A 500 -9.03 -9.14 5.57
N ALA A 501 -9.65 -8.56 6.59
CA ALA A 501 -10.89 -9.06 7.15
C ALA A 501 -12.04 -8.30 6.49
N VAL A 502 -12.85 -9.00 5.72
CA VAL A 502 -13.99 -8.43 5.02
C VAL A 502 -15.27 -8.88 5.70
N VAL A 503 -16.09 -7.91 6.10
CA VAL A 503 -17.41 -8.13 6.70
C VAL A 503 -18.46 -7.66 5.74
N GLU A 504 -19.35 -8.57 5.38
CA GLU A 504 -20.51 -8.31 4.54
C GLU A 504 -21.79 -8.52 5.34
N GLY A 505 -22.86 -7.84 4.91
CA GLY A 505 -24.21 -8.19 5.32
C GLY A 505 -24.76 -9.37 4.50
N TYR A 506 -25.68 -10.13 5.08
CA TYR A 506 -26.34 -11.22 4.37
C TYR A 506 -27.55 -10.73 3.54
N GLY A 507 -27.85 -11.42 2.43
CA GLY A 507 -29.12 -11.25 1.72
C GLY A 507 -29.31 -12.13 0.50
N ALA A 508 -30.11 -13.18 0.57
CA ALA A 508 -30.72 -13.69 -0.66
C ALA A 508 -31.75 -12.63 -1.14
N PRO A 509 -31.75 -12.21 -2.42
CA PRO A 509 -32.74 -11.26 -2.91
C PRO A 509 -34.17 -11.71 -2.54
N PRO A 510 -35.03 -10.84 -1.99
CA PRO A 510 -34.91 -9.38 -1.90
C PRO A 510 -34.39 -8.83 -0.55
N GLN A 511 -33.93 -9.69 0.36
CA GLN A 511 -33.59 -9.33 1.75
C GLN A 511 -32.14 -8.84 1.88
N ASN A 512 -31.74 -7.86 1.07
CA ASN A 512 -30.43 -7.23 1.17
C ASN A 512 -30.35 -6.51 2.52
N THR A 513 -29.70 -7.13 3.51
CA THR A 513 -29.56 -6.53 4.85
C THR A 513 -28.14 -6.00 5.02
N CYS A 514 -28.04 -4.68 5.20
CA CYS A 514 -26.85 -4.01 5.68
C CYS A 514 -27.09 -3.48 7.10
N GLY A 515 -26.04 -3.22 7.86
CA GLY A 515 -26.18 -2.65 9.19
C GLY A 515 -24.89 -2.60 9.99
N SER A 516 -25.02 -2.23 11.26
CA SER A 516 -23.87 -2.13 12.18
C SER A 516 -23.39 -3.50 12.64
N PHE A 517 -22.07 -3.63 12.80
CA PHE A 517 -21.41 -4.80 13.33
C PHE A 517 -20.21 -4.40 14.19
N LYS A 518 -19.68 -5.35 14.96
CA LYS A 518 -18.38 -5.24 15.61
C LYS A 518 -17.48 -6.36 15.17
N LEU A 519 -16.36 -6.03 14.54
CA LEU A 519 -15.32 -6.99 14.21
C LEU A 519 -14.31 -7.04 15.36
N SER A 520 -13.99 -8.25 15.81
CA SER A 520 -12.97 -8.53 16.81
C SER A 520 -11.93 -9.48 16.24
N ILE A 521 -10.65 -9.20 16.53
CA ILE A 521 -9.50 -10.04 16.19
C ILE A 521 -8.80 -10.37 17.51
N THR A 522 -8.65 -11.65 17.82
CA THR A 522 -8.00 -12.13 19.05
C THR A 522 -7.07 -13.29 18.73
N SER A 523 -5.94 -13.40 19.43
CA SER A 523 -5.10 -14.61 19.34
C SER A 523 -5.91 -15.84 19.79
N GLY A 524 -5.90 -16.90 18.97
CA GLY A 524 -6.49 -18.20 19.28
C GLY A 524 -5.70 -19.00 20.31
N CYS A 525 -4.46 -18.60 20.57
CA CYS A 525 -3.64 -19.14 21.66
C CYS A 525 -4.27 -18.74 23.00
N LYS A 526 -4.82 -19.73 23.74
CA LYS A 526 -5.34 -19.55 25.09
C LYS A 526 -4.20 -19.72 26.09
N GLY A 527 -3.98 -18.70 26.94
CA GLY A 527 -3.16 -18.82 28.14
C GLY A 527 -4.05 -19.03 29.37
N GLY A 528 -3.49 -19.64 30.41
CA GLY A 528 -4.15 -19.86 31.70
C GLY A 528 -4.46 -21.31 32.04
N ASP A 529 -4.31 -22.24 31.10
CA ASP A 529 -4.42 -23.67 31.40
C ASP A 529 -3.18 -24.15 32.19
N PRO A 530 -3.34 -25.04 33.19
CA PRO A 530 -2.20 -25.63 33.90
C PRO A 530 -1.26 -26.37 32.95
N CYS A 531 0.05 -26.23 33.16
CA CYS A 531 1.08 -26.92 32.40
C CYS A 531 2.31 -27.25 33.27
N THR A 532 3.22 -28.04 32.70
CA THR A 532 4.49 -28.38 33.34
C THR A 532 5.65 -27.69 32.64
N VAL A 533 6.49 -26.98 33.40
CA VAL A 533 7.66 -26.25 32.90
C VAL A 533 8.78 -27.23 32.58
N PRO A 534 9.26 -27.33 31.33
CA PRO A 534 10.32 -28.27 30.98
C PRO A 534 11.62 -28.00 31.74
N GLY A 535 12.18 -29.05 32.36
CA GLY A 535 13.47 -28.98 33.07
C GLY A 535 13.39 -28.51 34.54
N LYS A 536 12.19 -28.22 35.06
CA LYS A 536 11.94 -27.98 36.49
C LYS A 536 11.34 -29.21 37.17
N GLN A 537 11.59 -29.38 38.46
CA GLN A 537 11.10 -30.50 39.27
C GLN A 537 10.19 -29.99 40.41
N GLY A 538 9.55 -30.89 41.15
CA GLY A 538 8.74 -30.55 42.33
C GLY A 538 7.60 -29.54 42.06
N VAL A 539 7.39 -28.62 43.00
CA VAL A 539 6.36 -27.58 42.88
C VAL A 539 6.73 -26.53 41.82
N CYS A 540 8.02 -26.40 41.52
CA CYS A 540 8.57 -25.50 40.51
C CYS A 540 8.28 -25.95 39.07
N ALA A 541 7.87 -27.20 38.89
CA ALA A 541 7.41 -27.69 37.60
C ALA A 541 6.01 -27.15 37.24
N GLN A 542 5.22 -26.64 38.20
CA GLN A 542 3.88 -26.11 37.90
C GLN A 542 3.93 -24.73 37.24
N GLY A 543 3.19 -24.63 36.14
CA GLY A 543 3.06 -23.41 35.38
C GLY A 543 1.65 -23.19 34.85
N VAL A 544 1.45 -22.02 34.27
CA VAL A 544 0.30 -21.74 33.41
C VAL A 544 0.79 -21.49 32.00
N THR A 545 0.00 -21.96 31.04
CA THR A 545 0.27 -21.70 29.64
C THR A 545 0.17 -20.19 29.40
N GLN A 546 1.14 -19.65 28.68
CA GLN A 546 1.20 -18.27 28.24
C GLN A 546 1.54 -18.25 26.75
N CYS A 547 1.07 -17.22 26.05
CA CYS A 547 1.39 -17.07 24.64
C CYS A 547 2.63 -16.20 24.49
N VAL A 548 3.75 -16.84 24.17
CA VAL A 548 5.03 -16.16 23.89
C VAL A 548 5.26 -16.27 22.39
N ASN A 549 5.25 -15.13 21.69
CA ASN A 549 5.40 -15.05 20.23
C ASN A 549 4.39 -15.91 19.44
N GLY A 550 3.16 -16.02 19.94
CA GLY A 550 2.07 -16.78 19.30
C GLY A 550 2.20 -18.30 19.41
N VAL A 551 3.19 -18.79 20.16
CA VAL A 551 3.33 -20.20 20.54
C VAL A 551 2.98 -20.35 22.02
N GLN A 552 2.24 -21.40 22.35
CA GLN A 552 1.92 -21.74 23.73
C GLN A 552 3.21 -22.19 24.44
N SER A 553 3.62 -21.45 25.45
CA SER A 553 4.78 -21.73 26.30
C SER A 553 4.31 -21.87 27.74
N CYS A 554 4.95 -22.70 28.55
CA CYS A 554 4.61 -22.84 29.95
C CYS A 554 5.41 -21.82 30.79
N ALA A 555 4.72 -20.89 31.47
CA ALA A 555 5.34 -20.00 32.44
C ALA A 555 5.28 -20.65 33.81
N GLN A 556 6.40 -20.72 34.53
CA GLN A 556 6.38 -21.04 35.94
C GLN A 556 5.58 -19.97 36.70
N VAL A 557 4.66 -20.40 37.57
CA VAL A 557 3.88 -19.50 38.44
C VAL A 557 4.23 -19.66 39.92
N GLN A 558 4.95 -20.73 40.24
CA GLN A 558 5.42 -20.99 41.59
C GLN A 558 6.74 -20.27 41.82
N GLU A 559 6.73 -19.29 42.73
CA GLU A 559 7.95 -18.65 43.22
C GLU A 559 8.71 -19.61 44.16
N PRO A 560 10.06 -19.55 44.17
CA PRO A 560 10.89 -20.26 45.15
C PRO A 560 10.44 -20.01 46.58
N SER A 561 10.37 -21.07 47.36
CA SER A 561 10.08 -21.04 48.80
C SER A 561 11.15 -21.81 49.56
N ILE A 562 11.13 -21.74 50.89
CA ILE A 562 12.08 -22.53 51.68
C ILE A 562 11.77 -24.02 51.51
N GLU A 563 12.80 -24.82 51.25
CA GLU A 563 12.70 -26.28 51.15
C GLU A 563 11.99 -26.91 52.36
N VAL A 564 11.06 -27.80 52.05
CA VAL A 564 10.30 -28.63 52.98
C VAL A 564 10.57 -30.08 52.61
N CYS A 565 10.75 -30.95 53.61
CA CYS A 565 11.01 -32.38 53.36
C CYS A 565 9.74 -33.11 52.90
N ASP A 566 9.25 -32.80 51.71
CA ASP A 566 8.01 -33.32 51.13
C ASP A 566 8.19 -34.03 49.78
N GLU A 567 9.44 -34.37 49.42
CA GLU A 567 9.84 -35.00 48.15
C GLU A 567 9.63 -34.10 46.92
N LEU A 568 9.54 -32.77 47.11
CA LEU A 568 9.39 -31.79 46.04
C LEU A 568 10.46 -30.69 46.14
N ASP A 569 11.04 -30.31 44.99
CA ASP A 569 11.84 -29.09 44.79
C ASP A 569 10.96 -27.85 45.04
N ASN A 570 11.09 -27.21 46.21
CA ASN A 570 10.33 -26.04 46.67
C ASN A 570 11.07 -24.72 46.43
N ASP A 571 12.40 -24.71 46.39
CA ASP A 571 13.24 -23.54 46.20
C ASP A 571 13.70 -23.33 44.75
N CYS A 572 13.32 -24.27 43.87
CA CYS A 572 13.49 -24.23 42.43
C CYS A 572 14.94 -24.27 41.94
N ASP A 573 15.87 -24.74 42.77
CA ASP A 573 17.29 -24.89 42.44
C ASP A 573 17.59 -26.11 41.55
N GLY A 574 16.61 -27.02 41.40
CA GLY A 574 16.67 -28.21 40.57
C GLY A 574 17.11 -29.48 41.30
N LEU A 575 17.22 -29.43 42.62
CA LEU A 575 17.41 -30.56 43.52
C LEU A 575 16.13 -30.77 44.35
N VAL A 576 15.95 -31.99 44.85
CA VAL A 576 14.82 -32.34 45.72
C VAL A 576 15.39 -32.62 47.10
N ASP A 577 14.83 -31.96 48.12
CA ASP A 577 15.17 -32.14 49.53
C ASP A 577 16.68 -32.05 49.83
N GLU A 578 17.39 -31.09 49.23
CA GLU A 578 18.82 -30.96 49.42
C GLU A 578 19.17 -30.42 50.82
N PHE A 579 20.21 -31.05 51.36
CA PHE A 579 20.40 -31.38 52.77
C PHE A 579 20.72 -30.21 53.75
N LYS A 580 20.31 -28.97 53.48
CA LYS A 580 20.60 -27.81 54.35
C LYS A 580 19.39 -27.09 54.93
N ALA A 581 18.21 -27.17 54.33
CA ALA A 581 17.00 -26.51 54.84
C ALA A 581 16.02 -27.47 55.53
N CYS A 582 16.14 -28.78 55.29
CA CYS A 582 15.42 -29.84 56.00
C CYS A 582 15.83 -30.05 57.49
N LEU A 583 16.73 -29.22 58.03
CA LEU A 583 17.14 -29.24 59.44
C LEU A 583 16.47 -28.06 60.17
N ILE A 584 15.23 -28.25 60.65
CA ILE A 584 14.66 -27.35 61.67
C ILE A 584 15.38 -27.60 63.03
N PRO A 585 15.42 -26.61 63.93
CA PRO A 585 16.60 -26.16 64.65
C PRO A 585 16.95 -27.06 65.84
N GLN A 586 18.06 -27.80 65.78
CA GLN A 586 18.55 -28.63 66.89
C GLN A 586 19.30 -27.86 68.01
N GLU A 587 19.05 -26.57 68.21
CA GLU A 587 19.66 -25.80 69.31
C GLU A 587 18.66 -25.40 70.40
N MET A 588 17.75 -26.28 70.82
CA MET A 588 17.12 -26.16 72.13
C MET A 588 16.80 -27.55 72.69
N CYS A 589 17.82 -28.25 73.21
CA CYS A 589 17.74 -29.04 74.44
C CYS A 589 19.08 -29.71 74.73
N CYS A 590 19.53 -29.58 75.98
CA CYS A 590 20.63 -30.31 76.61
C CYS A 590 22.06 -29.79 76.35
N SER A 591 22.39 -28.69 77.02
CA SER A 591 23.72 -28.53 77.60
C SER A 591 23.87 -29.41 78.85
N SER A 592 24.79 -30.37 78.85
CA SER A 592 25.60 -30.69 80.04
C SER A 592 26.73 -31.66 79.71
N GLY A 593 27.86 -31.45 80.39
CA GLY A 593 29.10 -32.21 80.28
C GLY A 593 29.06 -33.60 80.90
N PRO A 594 30.23 -34.20 81.18
CA PRO A 594 30.36 -35.61 81.45
C PRO A 594 29.92 -35.95 82.87
N GLU A 595 29.49 -37.20 83.05
CA GLU A 595 29.09 -37.85 84.30
C GLU A 595 27.62 -37.67 84.72
N THR A 596 26.79 -38.66 84.36
CA THR A 596 25.99 -39.53 85.24
C THR A 596 24.73 -39.99 84.49
N GLY A 597 24.55 -41.31 84.39
CA GLY A 597 23.50 -41.93 83.60
C GLY A 597 22.12 -41.86 84.23
N PHE A 598 21.12 -41.50 83.43
CA PHE A 598 19.71 -41.90 83.54
C PHE A 598 19.08 -41.88 82.14
N PRO A 599 18.30 -42.90 81.72
CA PRO A 599 17.55 -42.84 80.48
C PRO A 599 16.29 -41.97 80.66
N CYS A 600 15.97 -41.11 79.69
CA CYS A 600 14.71 -40.38 79.63
C CYS A 600 13.54 -41.37 79.68
N SER A 601 12.73 -41.31 80.74
CA SER A 601 11.71 -42.32 81.05
C SER A 601 10.27 -41.91 80.68
N SER A 602 10.03 -40.82 79.94
CA SER A 602 8.70 -40.59 79.35
C SER A 602 8.69 -39.57 78.21
N SER A 603 7.68 -39.66 77.34
CA SER A 603 7.43 -38.81 76.17
C SER A 603 7.00 -37.37 76.48
N ALA A 604 7.06 -36.95 77.75
CA ALA A 604 6.65 -35.61 78.17
C ALA A 604 7.72 -34.54 77.92
N ASP A 605 8.99 -34.93 77.77
CA ASP A 605 10.12 -33.99 77.56
C ASP A 605 10.42 -33.67 76.08
N CYS A 606 9.60 -34.18 75.13
CA CYS A 606 9.75 -33.91 73.70
C CYS A 606 8.46 -33.37 73.05
N GLY A 607 7.65 -32.61 73.80
CA GLY A 607 6.50 -31.89 73.23
C GLY A 607 5.46 -32.77 72.52
N GLY A 608 5.36 -34.05 72.86
CA GLY A 608 4.39 -34.97 72.26
C GLY A 608 4.85 -35.72 71.00
N TYR A 609 6.12 -35.63 70.58
CA TYR A 609 6.64 -36.43 69.46
C TYR A 609 7.17 -37.79 69.95
N ALA A 610 6.78 -38.87 69.27
CA ALA A 610 7.24 -40.22 69.58
C ALA A 610 8.70 -40.44 69.14
N CYS A 611 9.58 -40.84 70.07
CA CYS A 611 10.93 -41.32 69.74
C CYS A 611 10.83 -42.61 68.90
N LYS A 612 10.92 -42.49 67.57
CA LYS A 612 11.22 -43.63 66.72
C LYS A 612 12.73 -43.67 66.45
N MET A 613 13.41 -44.56 67.17
CA MET A 613 14.74 -45.05 66.81
C MET A 613 14.68 -45.72 65.44
N LEU A 614 15.35 -45.15 64.44
CA LEU A 614 15.97 -45.90 63.34
C LEU A 614 17.22 -45.13 62.89
N CYS A 615 18.37 -45.45 63.47
CA CYS A 615 19.66 -45.24 62.80
C CYS A 615 19.75 -46.23 61.63
N PRO A 616 20.12 -45.83 60.41
CA PRO A 616 20.57 -46.78 59.41
C PRO A 616 21.97 -47.28 59.80
N ILE A 617 22.11 -48.60 59.79
CA ILE A 617 23.37 -49.32 59.85
C ILE A 617 23.75 -49.63 58.39
N TRP A 618 24.87 -49.05 57.94
CA TRP A 618 25.54 -49.11 56.61
C TRP A 618 24.87 -48.40 55.43
#